data_AF-A0A6L6PZL5-F1
#
_entry.id   AF-A0A6L6PZL5-F1
#
_cell.length_a   1.000
_cell.length_b   1.000
_cell.length_c   1.000
_cell.angle_alpha   90.00
_cell.angle_beta   90.00
_cell.angle_gamma   90.00
#
_symmetry.space_group_name_H-M   'P 1'
#
loop_
_entity.id
_entity.type
_entity.pdbx_description
1 polymer ?
#
loop_
_entity_poly.entity_id
_entity_poly.type
_entity_poly.pdbx_seq_one_letter_code
_entity_poly.pdbx_strand_id
1 'polypeptide(L)'
;MLKYVTTGMTFALLAAAAHAASDPRLDGLKRVERSRCERAGNTGPGAPKNLKLVPKYCECVANNYYDNLPKEEVDQLLSAGQSESIDERREVRLAQARTACKVQP
;
A
#
# COMPACT_ATOMS: atom_id res chain seq x y z
N MET A 1 -0.83 -27.08 -49.95
CA MET A 1 -0.07 -26.34 -48.93
C MET A 1 -1.05 -25.59 -48.04
N LEU A 2 -1.33 -26.10 -46.83
CA LEU A 2 -2.26 -25.49 -45.89
C LEU A 2 -1.45 -24.93 -44.71
N LYS A 3 -1.40 -23.60 -44.59
CA LYS A 3 -0.67 -22.87 -43.56
C LYS A 3 -1.51 -22.82 -42.29
N TYR A 4 -1.12 -23.57 -41.26
CA TYR A 4 -1.69 -23.40 -39.92
C TYR A 4 -0.98 -22.24 -39.22
N VAL A 5 -1.69 -21.12 -39.08
CA VAL A 5 -1.30 -20.00 -38.22
C VAL A 5 -1.60 -20.43 -36.78
N THR A 6 -0.56 -20.76 -36.03
CA THR A 6 -0.66 -21.03 -34.58
C THR A 6 -0.51 -19.71 -33.85
N THR A 7 -1.63 -19.03 -33.63
CA THR A 7 -1.72 -17.86 -32.77
C THR A 7 -1.58 -18.32 -31.31
N GLY A 8 -0.37 -18.19 -30.74
CA GLY A 8 -0.12 -18.41 -29.33
C GLY A 8 -0.76 -17.30 -28.50
N MET A 9 -1.92 -17.59 -27.92
CA MET A 9 -2.64 -16.71 -27.00
C MET A 9 -2.00 -16.83 -25.63
N THR A 10 -1.10 -15.90 -25.28
CA THR A 10 -0.58 -15.77 -23.92
C THR A 10 -1.70 -15.27 -23.01
N PHE A 11 -2.17 -16.16 -22.13
CA PHE A 11 -3.01 -15.81 -20.99
C PHE A 11 -2.25 -14.84 -20.09
N ALA A 12 -2.49 -13.54 -20.25
CA ALA A 12 -2.16 -12.56 -19.23
C ALA A 12 -3.18 -12.73 -18.10
N LEU A 13 -2.79 -13.43 -17.03
CA LEU A 13 -3.44 -13.30 -15.73
C LEU A 13 -3.24 -11.84 -15.26
N LEU A 14 -4.14 -10.96 -15.67
CA LEU A 14 -4.34 -9.70 -14.96
C LEU A 14 -4.99 -10.07 -13.63
N ALA A 15 -4.14 -10.17 -12.62
CA ALA A 15 -4.53 -10.27 -11.23
C ALA A 15 -5.65 -9.26 -10.97
N ALA A 16 -6.85 -9.78 -10.75
CA ALA A 16 -7.93 -9.00 -10.18
C ALA A 16 -7.44 -8.57 -8.78
N ALA A 17 -6.90 -7.36 -8.69
CA ALA A 17 -6.75 -6.67 -7.43
C ALA A 17 -8.17 -6.42 -6.93
N ALA A 18 -8.73 -7.43 -6.27
CA ALA A 18 -9.84 -7.23 -5.36
C ALA A 18 -9.36 -6.14 -4.41
N HIS A 19 -9.85 -4.92 -4.62
CA HIS A 19 -9.67 -3.85 -3.64
C HIS A 19 -10.27 -4.42 -2.36
N ALA A 20 -9.41 -4.77 -1.41
CA ALA A 20 -9.88 -5.12 -0.10
C ALA A 20 -10.71 -3.93 0.39
N ALA A 21 -11.96 -4.18 0.77
CA ALA A 21 -12.80 -3.12 1.28
C ALA A 21 -12.12 -2.56 2.53
N SER A 22 -11.92 -1.25 2.59
CA SER A 22 -11.34 -0.55 3.74
C SER A 22 -12.03 -1.02 5.03
N ASP A 23 -11.27 -1.65 5.94
CA ASP A 23 -11.79 -2.10 7.22
C ASP A 23 -11.83 -0.93 8.21
N PRO A 24 -13.01 -0.52 8.72
CA PRO A 24 -13.12 0.63 9.63
C PRO A 24 -12.38 0.42 10.96
N ARG A 25 -12.09 -0.83 11.35
CA ARG A 25 -11.28 -1.13 12.54
C ARG A 25 -9.85 -0.59 12.42
N LEU A 26 -9.38 -0.34 11.20
CA LEU A 26 -8.04 0.19 10.91
C LEU A 26 -7.95 1.72 10.93
N ASP A 27 -9.08 2.44 11.06
CA ASP A 27 -9.08 3.91 10.98
C ASP A 27 -8.21 4.57 12.05
N GLY A 28 -8.15 3.97 13.25
CA GLY A 28 -7.24 4.40 14.31
C GLY A 28 -5.77 4.26 13.90
N LEU A 29 -5.40 3.12 13.31
CA LEU A 29 -4.03 2.86 12.85
C LEU A 29 -3.64 3.77 11.69
N LYS A 30 -4.55 3.97 10.72
CA LYS A 30 -4.36 4.95 9.62
C LYS A 30 -4.07 6.34 10.16
N ARG A 31 -4.82 6.80 11.16
CA ARG A 31 -4.63 8.13 11.77
C ARG A 31 -3.27 8.25 12.46
N VAL A 32 -2.86 7.21 13.20
CA VAL A 32 -1.55 7.19 13.89
C VAL A 32 -0.41 7.22 12.88
N GLU A 33 -0.47 6.39 11.84
CA GLU A 33 0.53 6.33 10.78
C GLU A 33 0.62 7.66 10.02
N ARG A 34 -0.53 8.22 9.62
CA ARG A 34 -0.58 9.55 8.98
C ARG A 34 0.08 10.61 9.85
N SER A 35 -0.28 10.66 11.13
CA SER A 35 0.27 11.65 12.06
C SER A 35 1.79 11.47 12.25
N ARG A 36 2.29 10.23 12.25
CA ARG A 36 3.73 9.93 12.33
C ARG A 36 4.46 10.39 11.07
N CYS A 37 3.90 10.10 9.90
CA CYS A 37 4.42 10.54 8.62
C CYS A 37 4.46 12.08 8.52
N GLU A 38 3.38 12.76 8.91
CA GLU A 38 3.33 14.23 8.90
C GLU A 38 4.39 14.85 9.83
N ARG A 39 4.59 14.30 11.02
CA ARG A 39 5.65 14.74 11.95
C ARG A 39 7.06 14.54 11.39
N ALA A 40 7.28 13.53 10.55
CA ALA A 40 8.56 13.33 9.87
C ALA A 40 8.79 14.37 8.75
N GLY A 41 7.75 15.07 8.31
CA GLY A 41 7.86 16.11 7.28
C GLY A 41 8.35 15.55 5.95
N ASN A 42 9.33 16.22 5.34
CA ASN A 42 9.94 15.80 4.07
C ASN A 42 11.17 14.90 4.24
N THR A 43 11.45 14.43 5.46
CA THR A 43 12.63 13.58 5.74
C THR A 43 12.35 12.09 5.58
N GLY A 44 11.08 11.71 5.45
CA GLY A 44 10.67 10.32 5.26
C GLY A 44 10.99 9.78 3.85
N PRO A 45 11.14 8.45 3.67
CA PRO A 45 11.42 7.84 2.38
C PRO A 45 10.34 8.18 1.35
N GLY A 46 10.72 8.80 0.23
CA GLY A 46 9.77 9.15 -0.83
C GLY A 46 8.83 10.32 -0.50
N ALA A 47 9.05 11.04 0.60
CA ALA A 47 8.28 12.23 0.94
C ALA A 47 8.52 13.36 -0.08
N PRO A 48 7.49 14.18 -0.37
CA PRO A 48 7.63 15.31 -1.29
C PRO A 48 8.55 16.38 -0.72
N LYS A 49 9.33 17.04 -1.59
CA LYS A 49 10.20 18.16 -1.17
C LYS A 49 9.40 19.34 -0.63
N ASN A 50 8.24 19.61 -1.23
CA ASN A 50 7.33 20.67 -0.80
C ASN A 50 6.55 20.22 0.45
N LEU A 51 6.84 20.84 1.59
CA LEU A 51 6.19 20.54 2.87
C LEU A 51 4.66 20.67 2.83
N LYS A 52 4.11 21.51 1.95
CA LYS A 52 2.66 21.66 1.78
C LYS A 52 2.00 20.41 1.20
N LEU A 53 2.76 19.56 0.50
CA LEU A 53 2.26 18.31 -0.08
C LEU A 53 2.37 17.13 0.89
N VAL A 54 3.09 17.27 2.00
CA VAL A 54 3.31 16.19 2.99
C VAL A 54 2.00 15.62 3.53
N PRO A 55 0.99 16.42 3.95
CA PRO A 55 -0.26 15.86 4.46
C PRO A 55 -0.98 14.96 3.45
N LYS A 56 -1.07 15.41 2.19
CA LYS A 56 -1.69 14.64 1.09
C LYS A 56 -0.92 13.36 0.79
N TYR A 57 0.41 13.43 0.81
CA TYR A 57 1.28 12.28 0.65
C TYR A 57 1.06 11.26 1.78
N CYS A 58 1.08 11.69 3.04
CA CYS A 58 0.92 10.83 4.21
C CYS A 58 -0.46 10.17 4.27
N GLU A 59 -1.51 10.90 3.92
CA GLU A 59 -2.85 10.35 3.77
C GLU A 59 -2.90 9.26 2.70
N CYS A 60 -2.33 9.52 1.51
CA CYS A 60 -2.27 8.53 0.44
C CYS A 60 -1.54 7.26 0.90
N VAL A 61 -0.37 7.39 1.55
CA VAL A 61 0.42 6.23 1.98
C VAL A 61 -0.34 5.39 3.00
N ALA A 62 -0.97 6.03 4.00
CA ALA A 62 -1.76 5.32 5.01
C ALA A 62 -2.93 4.56 4.37
N ASN A 63 -3.70 5.21 3.48
CA ASN A 63 -4.81 4.58 2.80
C ASN A 63 -4.33 3.44 1.90
N ASN A 64 -3.33 3.69 1.04
CA ASN A 64 -2.81 2.69 0.11
C ASN A 64 -2.24 1.45 0.83
N TYR A 65 -1.64 1.63 2.02
CA TYR A 65 -1.21 0.49 2.82
C TYR A 65 -2.39 -0.24 3.47
N TYR A 66 -3.18 0.44 4.31
CA TYR A 66 -4.20 -0.21 5.14
C TYR A 66 -5.44 -0.69 4.36
N ASP A 67 -5.78 -0.05 3.24
CA ASP A 67 -6.92 -0.44 2.40
C ASP A 67 -6.61 -1.68 1.56
N ASN A 68 -5.34 -2.05 1.41
CA ASN A 68 -4.92 -3.21 0.61
C ASN A 68 -4.42 -4.38 1.45
N LEU A 69 -4.65 -4.35 2.77
CA LEU A 69 -4.31 -5.47 3.63
C LEU A 69 -5.29 -6.63 3.44
N PRO A 70 -4.80 -7.87 3.30
CA PRO A 70 -5.66 -9.04 3.29
C PRO A 70 -6.32 -9.22 4.66
N LYS A 71 -7.56 -9.70 4.67
CA LYS A 71 -8.38 -9.80 5.88
C LYS A 71 -7.68 -10.58 7.00
N GLU A 72 -6.98 -11.66 6.65
CA GLU A 72 -6.24 -12.49 7.59
C GLU A 72 -5.15 -11.69 8.31
N GLU A 73 -4.49 -10.77 7.61
CA GLU A 73 -3.47 -9.90 8.18
C GLU A 73 -4.07 -8.78 9.01
N VAL A 74 -5.24 -8.26 8.62
CA VAL A 74 -6.02 -7.34 9.45
C VAL A 74 -6.38 -8.00 10.77
N ASP A 75 -6.91 -9.22 10.72
CA ASP A 75 -7.28 -9.95 11.93
C ASP A 75 -6.03 -10.25 12.77
N GLN A 76 -4.89 -10.63 12.17
CA GLN A 76 -3.64 -10.80 12.91
C GLN A 76 -3.13 -9.51 13.55
N LEU A 77 -3.13 -8.37 12.85
CA LEU A 77 -2.72 -7.07 13.38
C LEU A 77 -3.56 -6.64 14.59
N LEU A 78 -4.85 -6.96 14.58
CA LEU A 78 -5.78 -6.62 15.65
C LEU A 78 -5.77 -7.63 16.81
N SER A 79 -5.35 -8.88 16.57
CA SER A 79 -5.43 -9.98 17.55
C SER A 79 -4.10 -10.32 18.22
N ALA A 80 -3.00 -10.29 17.48
CA ALA A 80 -1.77 -11.01 17.85
C ALA A 80 -0.67 -10.13 18.47
N GLY A 81 -0.85 -8.81 18.53
CA GLY A 81 0.28 -7.91 18.82
C GLY A 81 1.32 -7.93 17.70
N GLN A 82 2.51 -7.35 17.93
CA GLN A 82 3.58 -7.31 16.92
C GLN A 82 4.10 -8.71 16.61
N SER A 83 4.12 -9.08 15.32
CA SER A 83 4.68 -10.32 14.79
C SER A 83 5.79 -9.96 13.81
N GLU A 84 6.99 -10.54 13.95
CA GLU A 84 8.12 -10.27 13.06
C GLU A 84 7.78 -10.50 11.59
N SER A 85 6.98 -11.53 11.30
CA SER A 85 6.53 -11.82 9.94
C SER A 85 5.61 -10.75 9.36
N ILE A 86 4.84 -10.05 10.22
CA ILE A 86 4.00 -8.92 9.80
C ILE A 86 4.88 -7.69 9.59
N ASP A 87 5.90 -7.49 10.44
CA ASP A 87 6.80 -6.35 10.34
C ASP A 87 7.66 -6.38 9.05
N GLU A 88 8.19 -7.54 8.66
CA GLU A 88 8.93 -7.70 7.40
C GLU A 88 8.06 -7.36 6.18
N ARG A 89 6.83 -7.91 6.14
CA ARG A 89 5.88 -7.63 5.05
C ARG A 89 5.41 -6.18 5.05
N ARG A 90 5.30 -5.57 6.23
CA ARG A 90 4.88 -4.19 6.41
C ARG A 90 5.82 -3.22 5.71
N GLU A 91 7.14 -3.33 5.90
CA GLU A 91 8.07 -2.39 5.28
C GLU A 91 8.08 -2.48 3.75
N VAL A 92 7.99 -3.69 3.20
CA VAL A 92 7.88 -3.91 1.74
C VAL A 92 6.63 -3.24 1.18
N ARG A 93 5.47 -3.46 1.80
CA ARG A 93 4.21 -2.88 1.34
C ARG A 93 4.15 -1.38 1.56
N LEU A 94 4.74 -0.86 2.65
CA LEU A 94 4.89 0.58 2.83
C LEU A 94 5.80 1.18 1.76
N ALA A 95 6.86 0.51 1.32
CA ALA A 95 7.67 0.98 0.19
C ALA A 95 6.86 1.05 -1.11
N GLN A 96 5.98 0.08 -1.35
CA GLN A 96 5.06 0.08 -2.49
C GLN A 96 4.04 1.22 -2.38
N ALA A 97 3.40 1.40 -1.22
CA ALA A 97 2.46 2.48 -0.96
C ALA A 97 3.11 3.86 -1.15
N ARG A 98 4.32 4.06 -0.61
CA ARG A 98 5.13 5.27 -0.81
C ARG A 98 5.42 5.54 -2.28
N THR A 99 5.68 4.48 -3.05
CA THR A 99 5.93 4.60 -4.50
C THR A 99 4.68 4.97 -5.27
N ALA A 100 3.53 4.35 -4.95
CA ALA A 100 2.23 4.68 -5.55
C ALA A 100 1.78 6.10 -5.23
N CYS A 101 2.15 6.61 -4.06
CA CYS A 101 1.75 7.92 -3.56
C CYS A 101 2.73 9.06 -3.85
N LYS A 102 3.78 8.82 -4.66
CA LYS A 102 4.70 9.87 -5.07
C LYS A 102 3.93 11.00 -5.75
N VAL A 103 3.84 12.14 -5.07
CA VAL A 103 3.23 13.34 -5.62
C VAL A 103 4.28 14.00 -6.52
N GLN A 104 3.95 14.19 -7.79
CA GLN A 104 4.82 14.93 -8.72
C GLN A 104 5.02 16.38 -8.19
N PRO A 105 6.21 16.96 -8.39
CA PRO A 105 6.57 18.28 -7.86
C PRO A 105 5.66 19.41 -8.35
#